data_AF-A0A3D3HMA5-F1
#
_entry.id   AF-A0A3D3HMA5-F1
#
_cell.length_a   1.000
_cell.length_b   1.000
_cell.length_c   1.000
_cell.angle_alpha   90.00
_cell.angle_beta   90.00
_cell.angle_gamma   90.00
#
_symmetry.space_group_name_H-M   'P 1'
#
loop_
_entity.id
_entity.type
_entity.pdbx_description
1 polymer ?
#
loop_
_entity_poly.entity_id
_entity_poly.type
_entity_poly.pdbx_seq_one_letter_code
_entity_poly.pdbx_strand_id
1 'polypeptide(L)'
;MKLTPVFLFILLISGCSSVWVPVPGVDLYTQAEAETYCLRDAHKQYPEKNEVAQRSVMRDVEKKCRKDDDCGKDKTYKEQTPVTESYVLDVNEDSRNRYFYTCMKTKGWDRQDKYLWE
;
A
#
# COMPACT_ATOMS: atom_id res chain seq x y z
N MET A 1 26.37 -27.04 -11.53
CA MET A 1 26.64 -25.69 -12.06
C MET A 1 26.84 -24.76 -10.87
N LYS A 2 28.01 -24.14 -10.74
CA LYS A 2 28.26 -23.14 -9.68
C LYS A 2 27.68 -21.81 -10.16
N LEU A 3 26.55 -21.39 -9.60
CA LEU A 3 26.00 -20.05 -9.83
C LEU A 3 26.99 -19.04 -9.26
N THR A 4 27.64 -18.29 -10.15
CA THR A 4 28.53 -17.19 -9.79
C THR A 4 27.72 -16.10 -9.07
N PRO A 5 28.20 -15.55 -7.93
CA PRO A 5 27.46 -14.57 -7.13
C PRO A 5 27.13 -13.28 -7.89
N VAL A 6 27.83 -13.01 -9.00
CA VAL A 6 27.61 -11.87 -9.90
C VAL A 6 26.22 -11.92 -10.56
N PHE A 7 25.72 -13.10 -10.91
CA PHE A 7 24.38 -13.25 -11.51
C PHE A 7 23.25 -12.94 -10.50
N LEU A 8 23.49 -13.15 -9.21
CA LEU A 8 22.51 -12.85 -8.16
C LEU A 8 22.35 -11.32 -7.96
N PHE A 9 23.43 -10.56 -8.11
CA PHE A 9 23.40 -9.10 -7.96
C PHE A 9 22.64 -8.38 -9.08
N ILE A 10 22.70 -8.87 -10.33
CA ILE A 10 22.00 -8.23 -11.46
C ILE A 10 20.47 -8.35 -11.31
N LEU A 11 19.99 -9.50 -10.81
CA LEU A 11 18.55 -9.70 -10.55
C LEU A 11 18.02 -8.81 -9.43
N LEU A 12 18.86 -8.46 -8.44
CA LEU A 12 18.47 -7.61 -7.31
C LEU A 12 18.34 -6.13 -7.67
N ILE A 13 18.83 -5.70 -8.83
CA ILE A 13 18.78 -4.29 -9.29
C ILE A 13 17.61 -4.09 -10.27
N SER A 14 16.70 -5.05 -10.41
CA SER A 14 15.46 -4.92 -11.20
C SER A 14 14.42 -4.04 -10.48
N GLY A 15 14.70 -2.73 -10.40
CA GLY A 15 13.80 -1.72 -9.85
C GLY A 15 12.77 -1.23 -10.87
N CYS A 16 11.50 -1.16 -10.46
CA CYS A 16 10.47 -0.39 -11.14
C CYS A 16 10.43 1.00 -10.50
N SER A 17 10.55 2.05 -11.32
CA SER A 17 10.43 3.44 -10.86
C SER A 17 9.32 4.12 -11.63
N SER A 18 8.46 4.89 -10.95
CA SER A 18 7.49 5.72 -11.65
C SER A 18 8.08 7.10 -11.90
N VAL A 19 7.91 7.62 -13.11
CA VAL A 19 8.31 8.98 -13.49
C VAL A 19 7.12 9.76 -14.04
N TRP A 20 7.18 11.07 -13.91
CA TRP A 20 6.25 11.98 -14.57
C TRP A 20 6.74 12.29 -15.97
N VAL A 21 5.84 12.17 -16.95
CA VAL A 21 6.13 12.50 -18.34
C VAL A 21 5.12 13.53 -18.85
N PRO A 22 5.54 14.44 -19.74
CA PRO A 22 4.63 15.40 -20.34
C PRO A 22 3.61 14.68 -21.23
N VAL A 23 2.34 15.10 -21.14
CA VAL A 23 1.27 14.66 -22.02
C VAL A 23 1.33 15.52 -23.29
N PRO A 24 1.46 14.93 -24.50
CA PRO A 24 1.52 15.69 -25.74
C PRO A 24 0.29 16.59 -25.93
N GLY A 25 0.52 17.86 -26.28
CA GLY A 25 -0.56 18.82 -26.55
C GLY A 25 -1.12 19.53 -25.31
N VAL A 26 -0.52 19.36 -24.13
CA VAL A 26 -0.86 20.11 -22.91
C VAL A 26 0.42 20.68 -22.28
N ASP A 27 0.60 22.00 -22.33
CA ASP A 27 1.83 22.69 -21.89
C ASP A 27 1.57 23.85 -20.91
N LEU A 28 0.37 23.91 -20.33
CA LEU A 28 -0.07 25.04 -19.51
C LEU A 28 0.63 25.14 -18.14
N TYR A 29 1.19 24.05 -17.62
CA TYR A 29 1.76 23.99 -16.28
C TYR A 29 3.10 23.25 -16.28
N THR A 30 4.07 23.78 -15.54
CA THR A 30 5.24 22.99 -15.15
C THR A 30 4.82 21.87 -14.18
N GLN A 31 5.66 20.84 -14.06
CA GLN A 31 5.37 19.70 -13.16
C GLN A 31 5.13 20.16 -11.73
N ALA A 32 5.98 21.07 -11.23
CA ALA A 32 5.90 21.58 -9.86
C ALA A 32 4.64 22.42 -9.61
N GLU A 33 4.21 23.22 -10.59
CA GLU A 33 2.98 24.01 -10.49
C GLU A 33 1.74 23.11 -10.51
N ALA A 34 1.72 22.12 -11.41
CA ALA A 34 0.66 21.12 -11.49
C ALA A 34 0.55 20.35 -10.16
N GLU A 35 1.67 19.87 -9.64
CA GLU A 35 1.73 19.12 -8.38
C GLU A 35 1.24 19.95 -7.20
N THR A 36 1.73 21.19 -7.05
CA THR A 36 1.29 22.09 -5.98
C THR A 36 -0.21 22.37 -6.05
N TYR A 37 -0.73 22.64 -7.24
CA TYR A 37 -2.16 22.89 -7.46
C TYR A 37 -2.99 21.65 -7.14
N CYS A 38 -2.62 20.51 -7.71
CA CYS A 38 -3.38 19.27 -7.63
C CYS A 38 -3.35 18.68 -6.23
N LEU A 39 -2.23 18.76 -5.49
CA LEU A 39 -2.17 18.35 -4.09
C LEU A 39 -3.13 19.17 -3.24
N ARG A 40 -3.06 20.50 -3.35
CA ARG A 40 -3.95 21.40 -2.59
C ARG A 40 -5.41 21.11 -2.88
N ASP A 41 -5.75 20.93 -4.16
CA ASP A 41 -7.13 20.71 -4.58
C ASP A 41 -7.64 19.32 -4.18
N ALA A 42 -6.80 18.29 -4.28
CA ALA A 42 -7.10 16.95 -3.79
C ALA A 42 -7.40 16.94 -2.28
N HIS A 43 -6.58 17.61 -1.47
CA HIS A 43 -6.83 17.74 -0.03
C HIS A 43 -8.06 18.59 0.30
N LYS A 44 -8.41 19.56 -0.54
CA LYS A 44 -9.64 20.34 -0.38
C LYS A 44 -10.88 19.50 -0.65
N GLN A 45 -10.87 18.68 -1.70
CA GLN A 45 -12.00 17.83 -2.10
C GLN A 45 -12.11 16.56 -1.23
N TYR A 46 -10.97 15.98 -0.86
CA TYR A 46 -10.83 14.74 -0.09
C TYR A 46 -9.87 14.97 1.09
N PRO A 47 -10.30 15.72 2.13
CA PRO A 47 -9.46 15.98 3.30
C PRO A 47 -9.09 14.70 4.02
N GLU A 48 -7.99 14.73 4.77
CA GLU A 48 -7.57 13.61 5.62
C GLU A 48 -8.70 13.27 6.59
N LYS A 49 -9.16 12.02 6.56
CA LYS A 49 -10.28 11.55 7.36
C LYS A 49 -9.92 10.20 7.98
N ASN A 50 -9.28 10.27 9.14
CA ASN A 50 -8.88 9.09 9.90
C ASN A 50 -10.08 8.47 10.62
N GLU A 51 -10.38 7.23 10.28
CA GLU A 51 -11.41 6.42 10.93
C GLU A 51 -10.84 5.10 11.43
N VAL A 52 -11.50 4.52 12.43
CA VAL A 52 -11.13 3.21 12.97
C VAL A 52 -11.86 2.14 12.17
N ALA A 53 -11.12 1.30 11.46
CA ALA A 53 -11.62 0.07 10.89
C ALA A 53 -11.33 -1.11 11.80
N GLN A 54 -12.10 -2.17 11.62
CA GLN A 54 -11.91 -3.45 12.28
C GLN A 54 -11.75 -4.54 11.24
N ARG A 55 -10.82 -5.46 11.49
CA ARG A 55 -10.68 -6.69 10.70
C ARG A 55 -10.59 -7.89 11.64
N SER A 56 -11.18 -9.00 11.21
CA SER A 56 -11.01 -10.28 11.89
C SER A 56 -9.76 -10.97 11.34
N VAL A 57 -8.82 -11.30 12.22
CA VAL A 57 -7.64 -12.10 11.89
C VAL A 57 -7.68 -13.41 12.66
N MET A 58 -7.24 -14.49 12.04
CA MET A 58 -7.08 -15.75 12.74
C MET A 58 -5.77 -15.70 13.55
N ARG A 59 -5.85 -15.97 14.85
CA ARG A 59 -4.67 -16.08 15.72
C ARG A 59 -4.74 -17.37 16.53
N ASP A 60 -3.58 -17.97 16.76
CA ASP A 60 -3.46 -19.08 17.71
C ASP A 60 -3.62 -18.52 19.13
N VAL A 61 -4.71 -18.89 19.78
CA VAL A 61 -4.97 -18.53 21.17
C VAL A 61 -4.77 -19.78 22.03
N GLU A 62 -3.96 -19.66 23.07
CA GLU A 62 -3.77 -20.71 24.06
C GLU A 62 -4.98 -20.76 25.01
N LYS A 63 -5.69 -21.88 25.03
CA LYS A 63 -6.85 -22.11 25.90
C LYS A 63 -6.55 -23.20 26.91
N LYS A 64 -7.12 -23.04 28.11
CA LYS A 64 -7.07 -24.06 29.16
C LYS A 64 -8.06 -25.18 28.85
N CYS A 65 -7.62 -26.40 29.07
CA CYS A 65 -8.45 -27.59 28.96
C CYS A 65 -9.52 -27.62 30.06
N ARG A 66 -10.74 -28.04 29.73
CA ARG A 66 -11.79 -28.29 30.72
C ARG A 66 -11.47 -29.58 31.48
N LYS A 67 -12.09 -29.76 32.65
CA LYS A 67 -11.85 -30.94 33.52
C LYS A 67 -12.11 -32.27 32.83
N ASP A 68 -12.92 -32.26 31.77
CA ASP A 68 -13.41 -33.44 31.08
C ASP A 68 -12.75 -33.62 29.69
N ASP A 69 -11.81 -32.72 29.32
CA ASP A 69 -11.09 -32.79 28.05
C ASP A 69 -9.87 -33.71 28.20
N ASP A 70 -9.64 -34.59 27.22
CA ASP A 70 -8.46 -35.46 27.16
C ASP A 70 -7.24 -34.67 26.69
N CYS A 71 -6.75 -33.85 27.60
CA CYS A 71 -5.67 -32.92 27.36
C CYS A 71 -4.40 -33.43 28.02
N GLY A 72 -3.32 -33.51 27.24
CA GLY A 72 -2.02 -33.98 27.71
C GLY A 72 -1.45 -33.17 28.87
N LYS A 73 -0.21 -33.46 29.25
CA LYS A 73 0.44 -32.91 30.47
C LYS A 73 0.41 -31.39 30.58
N ASP A 74 0.35 -30.67 29.46
CA ASP A 74 0.45 -29.22 29.38
C ASP A 74 -0.87 -28.50 29.74
N LYS A 75 -1.99 -29.22 29.95
CA LYS A 75 -3.32 -28.71 30.35
C LYS A 75 -3.86 -27.53 29.52
N THR A 76 -3.27 -27.29 28.36
CA THR A 76 -3.56 -26.20 27.43
C THR A 76 -3.46 -26.71 25.99
N TYR A 77 -4.19 -26.08 25.08
CA TYR A 77 -4.09 -26.31 23.64
C TYR A 77 -4.18 -24.99 22.89
N LYS A 78 -3.62 -24.97 21.67
CA LYS A 78 -3.76 -23.83 20.75
C LYS A 78 -4.98 -24.01 19.87
N GLU A 79 -5.79 -22.96 19.78
CA GLU A 79 -6.93 -22.93 18.89
C GLU A 79 -6.87 -21.70 18.00
N GLN A 80 -7.01 -21.91 16.69
CA GLN A 80 -7.19 -20.84 15.71
C GLN A 80 -8.53 -20.13 15.98
N THR A 81 -8.48 -18.96 16.61
CA THR A 81 -9.67 -18.18 16.96
C THR A 81 -9.66 -16.87 16.17
N PRO A 82 -10.79 -16.43 15.60
CA PRO A 82 -10.90 -15.10 15.01
C PRO A 82 -10.80 -14.05 16.12
N VAL A 83 -9.81 -13.17 16.00
CA VAL A 83 -9.59 -12.03 16.88
C VAL A 83 -9.86 -10.75 16.09
N THR A 84 -10.59 -9.81 16.70
CA THR A 84 -10.85 -8.51 16.09
C THR A 84 -9.66 -7.58 16.35
N GLU A 85 -9.05 -7.10 15.28
CA GLU A 85 -8.03 -6.03 15.32
C GLU A 85 -8.66 -4.72 14.88
N SER A 86 -8.41 -3.65 15.64
CA SER A 86 -8.79 -2.29 15.25
C SER A 86 -7.54 -1.54 14.75
N TYR A 87 -7.67 -0.81 13.65
CA TYR A 87 -6.60 0.03 13.10
C TYR A 87 -7.18 1.33 12.55
N VAL A 88 -6.35 2.37 12.51
CA VAL A 88 -6.73 3.66 11.92
C VAL A 88 -6.32 3.66 10.45
N LEU A 89 -7.20 4.13 9.59
CA LEU A 89 -6.90 4.43 8.19
C LEU A 89 -7.52 5.76 7.77
N ASP A 90 -6.91 6.42 6.80
CA ASP A 90 -7.52 7.55 6.11
C ASP A 90 -8.48 7.04 5.03
N VAL A 91 -9.78 7.12 5.30
CA VAL A 91 -10.80 6.59 4.37
C VAL A 91 -10.88 7.34 3.05
N ASN A 92 -10.26 8.53 2.98
CA ASN A 92 -10.23 9.36 1.78
C ASN A 92 -8.95 9.19 0.97
N GLU A 93 -7.94 8.46 1.45
CA GLU A 93 -6.62 8.36 0.82
C GLU A 93 -6.70 7.94 -0.66
N ASP A 94 -7.42 6.86 -0.95
CA ASP A 94 -7.56 6.35 -2.32
C ASP A 94 -8.25 7.34 -3.26
N SER A 95 -9.28 8.02 -2.77
CA SER A 95 -10.03 9.01 -3.54
C SER A 95 -9.18 10.26 -3.79
N ARG A 96 -8.45 10.71 -2.76
CA ARG A 96 -7.51 11.83 -2.84
C ARG A 96 -6.41 11.55 -3.85
N ASN A 97 -5.79 10.37 -3.78
CA ASN A 97 -4.74 9.94 -4.69
C ASN A 97 -5.26 9.86 -6.14
N ARG A 98 -6.42 9.25 -6.37
CA ARG A 98 -7.04 9.17 -7.69
C ARG A 98 -7.34 10.56 -8.28
N TYR A 99 -7.87 11.45 -7.45
CA TYR A 99 -8.13 12.83 -7.87
C TYR A 99 -6.83 13.55 -8.24
N PHE A 100 -5.80 13.43 -7.40
CA PHE A 100 -4.48 13.99 -7.66
C PHE A 100 -3.91 13.53 -9.01
N TYR A 101 -3.90 12.23 -9.29
CA TYR A 101 -3.39 11.70 -10.57
C TYR A 101 -4.21 12.17 -11.77
N THR A 102 -5.53 12.23 -11.63
CA THR A 102 -6.43 12.74 -12.68
C THR A 102 -6.15 14.22 -12.95
N CYS A 103 -6.03 15.02 -11.90
CA CYS A 103 -5.68 16.43 -11.97
C CYS A 103 -4.33 16.64 -12.67
N MET A 104 -3.29 15.91 -12.26
CA MET A 104 -1.96 15.96 -12.88
C MET A 104 -2.05 15.72 -14.40
N LYS A 105 -2.81 14.70 -14.81
CA LYS A 105 -3.00 14.38 -16.22
C LYS A 105 -3.71 15.51 -16.99
N THR A 106 -4.73 16.12 -16.40
CA THR A 106 -5.40 17.30 -17.00
C THR A 106 -4.50 18.53 -17.08
N LYS A 107 -3.43 18.57 -16.28
CA LYS A 107 -2.41 19.62 -16.26
C LYS A 107 -1.16 19.28 -17.07
N GLY A 108 -1.20 18.19 -17.84
CA GLY A 108 -0.16 17.84 -18.80
C GLY A 108 0.89 16.87 -18.27
N TRP A 109 0.65 16.19 -17.15
CA TRP A 109 1.62 15.28 -16.54
C TRP A 109 1.00 13.91 -16.27
N ASP A 110 1.54 12.87 -16.89
CA ASP A 110 1.11 11.48 -16.67
C ASP A 110 2.18 10.70 -15.91
N ARG A 111 1.75 9.75 -15.08
CA ARG A 111 2.65 8.86 -14.33
C ARG A 111 2.86 7.60 -15.15
N GLN A 112 4.11 7.31 -15.50
CA GLN A 112 4.48 6.09 -16.19
C GLN A 112 5.50 5.30 -15.38
N ASP A 113 5.31 3.99 -15.33
CA ASP A 113 6.30 3.08 -14.78
C ASP A 113 7.39 2.85 -15.81
N LYS A 114 8.63 3.06 -15.40
CA LYS A 114 9.84 2.75 -16.17
C LYS A 114 10.58 1.62 -15.50
N TYR A 115 10.93 0.64 -16.32
CA TYR A 115 11.75 -0.48 -15.91
C TYR A 115 13.21 -0.21 -16.28
N LEU A 116 14.15 -0.60 -15.42
CA LEU A 116 15.58 -0.39 -15.64
C LEU A 116 16.15 -1.15 -16.85
N TRP A 117 15.38 -2.06 -17.47
CA TRP A 117 15.78 -2.87 -18.62
C TRP A 117 15.11 -2.45 -19.93
N GLU A 118 14.33 -1.36 -19.93
CA GLU A 118 13.80 -0.70 -21.13
C GLU A 118 14.70 0.48 -21.55
#